data_AF-A0AA90ZRH2-F1
#
_entry.id   AF-A0AA90ZRH2-F1
#
_cell.length_a   1.000
_cell.length_b   1.000
_cell.length_c   1.000
_cell.angle_alpha   90.00
_cell.angle_beta   90.00
_cell.angle_gamma   90.00
#
_symmetry.space_group_name_H-M   'P 1'
#
loop_
_entity.id
_entity.type
_entity.pdbx_description
1 polymer ?
#
loop_
_entity_poly.entity_id
_entity_poly.type
_entity_poly.pdbx_seq_one_letter_code
_entity_poly.pdbx_strand_id
1 'polypeptide(L)'
;MTQEQEAEVQRLIKDVDVTELMGMLMKHGNRYSRRILKFFRWYCKYMPISLMFFHAYGIWDFSQHPKEMFVPHEENLPCYLFIYFMVYILPMVTILASRFFFLCWWYRIPFFYFFGINAAHIVEWSWYTTNAMVDSCYTVMIVTGMFYFYGFSDMIINKTKMGRKFFA
;
A
#
# COMPACT_ATOMS: atom_id res chain seq x y z
N MET A 1 -27.40 10.11 8.22
CA MET A 1 -28.65 9.81 7.49
C MET A 1 -29.77 10.07 8.48
N THR A 2 -30.76 10.88 8.13
CA THR A 2 -31.94 11.11 8.99
C THR A 2 -32.96 10.00 8.77
N GLN A 3 -33.85 9.75 9.74
CA GLN A 3 -34.85 8.67 9.63
C GLN A 3 -35.78 8.81 8.41
N GLU A 4 -36.05 10.04 7.97
CA GLU A 4 -36.81 10.31 6.75
C GLU A 4 -36.07 9.85 5.49
N GLN A 5 -34.75 10.03 5.45
CA GLN A 5 -33.92 9.58 4.33
C GLN A 5 -33.83 8.05 4.26
N GLU A 6 -33.79 7.37 5.41
CA GLU A 6 -33.79 5.90 5.45
C GLU A 6 -35.12 5.32 4.95
N ALA A 7 -36.25 5.92 5.33
CA ALA A 7 -37.57 5.50 4.88
C ALA A 7 -37.80 5.74 3.37
N GLU A 8 -37.27 6.84 2.84
CA GLU A 8 -37.33 7.15 1.41
C GLU A 8 -36.49 6.17 0.58
N VAL A 9 -35.28 5.86 1.04
CA VAL A 9 -34.39 4.87 0.41
C VAL A 9 -35.02 3.47 0.45
N GLN A 10 -35.63 3.07 1.57
CA GLN A 10 -36.34 1.79 1.67
C GLN A 10 -37.52 1.69 0.70
N ARG A 11 -38.29 2.77 0.51
CA ARG A 11 -39.37 2.80 -0.50
C ARG A 11 -38.85 2.65 -1.92
N LEU A 12 -37.76 3.31 -2.26
CA LEU A 12 -37.18 3.27 -3.61
C LEU A 12 -36.55 1.92 -3.96
N ILE A 13 -36.13 1.14 -2.95
CA ILE A 13 -35.45 -0.15 -3.14
C ILE A 13 -36.41 -1.34 -2.99
N LYS A 14 -37.62 -1.14 -2.44
CA LYS A 14 -38.57 -2.21 -2.06
C LYS A 14 -38.87 -3.21 -3.19
N ASP A 15 -38.91 -2.76 -4.44
CA ASP A 15 -39.26 -3.57 -5.61
C ASP A 15 -38.06 -3.85 -6.53
N VAL A 16 -36.84 -3.52 -6.10
CA VAL A 16 -35.60 -3.74 -6.87
C VAL A 16 -34.97 -5.05 -6.42
N ASP A 17 -34.70 -5.96 -7.36
CA ASP A 17 -33.99 -7.20 -7.05
C ASP A 17 -32.60 -6.92 -6.47
N VAL A 18 -32.18 -7.70 -5.49
CA VAL A 18 -30.90 -7.51 -4.78
C VAL A 18 -29.73 -7.55 -5.76
N THR A 19 -29.81 -8.38 -6.81
CA THR A 19 -28.80 -8.47 -7.86
C THR A 19 -28.71 -7.19 -8.68
N GLU A 20 -29.85 -6.60 -9.03
CA GLU A 20 -29.93 -5.35 -9.79
C GLU A 20 -29.49 -4.16 -8.94
N LEU A 21 -29.87 -4.14 -7.66
CA LEU A 21 -29.41 -3.17 -6.67
C LEU A 21 -27.88 -3.22 -6.52
N MET A 22 -27.30 -4.41 -6.38
CA MET A 22 -25.85 -4.59 -6.34
C MET A 22 -25.19 -4.13 -7.65
N GLY A 23 -25.77 -4.45 -8.80
CA GLY A 23 -25.29 -3.97 -10.10
C GLY A 23 -25.32 -2.45 -10.23
N MET A 24 -26.40 -1.80 -9.79
CA MET A 24 -26.51 -0.33 -9.77
C MET A 24 -25.55 0.30 -8.77
N LEU A 25 -25.38 -0.27 -7.58
CA LEU A 25 -24.40 0.18 -6.58
C LEU A 25 -22.97 -0.02 -7.05
N MET A 26 -22.66 -1.08 -7.79
CA MET A 26 -21.35 -1.25 -8.43
C MET A 26 -21.14 -0.19 -9.52
N LYS A 27 -22.16 0.10 -10.32
CA LYS A 27 -22.09 1.06 -11.44
C LYS A 27 -22.03 2.53 -10.97
N HIS A 28 -22.73 2.87 -9.88
CA HIS A 28 -22.84 4.24 -9.35
C HIS A 28 -22.06 4.49 -8.05
N GLY A 29 -21.65 3.45 -7.33
CA GLY A 29 -20.87 3.52 -6.09
C GLY A 29 -19.44 4.04 -6.28
N ASN A 30 -19.05 4.35 -7.53
CA ASN A 30 -17.80 5.03 -7.85
C ASN A 30 -17.84 6.55 -7.56
N ARG A 31 -18.92 7.07 -6.96
CA ARG A 31 -19.00 8.46 -6.49
C ARG A 31 -18.20 8.64 -5.19
N TYR A 32 -16.88 8.68 -5.30
CA TYR A 32 -16.01 8.98 -4.17
C TYR A 32 -16.14 10.45 -3.75
N SER A 33 -16.26 10.69 -2.45
CA SER A 33 -16.09 12.03 -1.89
C SER A 33 -14.70 12.56 -2.24
N ARG A 34 -14.62 13.80 -2.76
CA ARG A 34 -13.34 14.46 -3.11
C ARG A 34 -12.36 14.47 -1.93
N ARG A 35 -12.86 14.48 -0.69
CA ARG A 35 -12.05 14.45 0.54
C ARG A 35 -11.36 13.10 0.71
N ILE A 36 -12.09 12.00 0.52
CA ILE A 36 -11.57 10.63 0.59
C ILE A 36 -10.52 10.41 -0.50
N LEU A 37 -10.81 10.83 -1.74
CA LEU A 37 -9.86 10.76 -2.85
C LEU A 37 -8.55 11.53 -2.58
N LYS A 38 -8.63 12.72 -1.97
CA LYS A 38 -7.44 13.49 -1.57
C LYS A 38 -6.63 12.78 -0.50
N PHE A 39 -7.29 12.21 0.52
CA PHE A 39 -6.62 11.44 1.57
C PHE A 39 -5.91 10.22 0.99
N PHE A 40 -6.60 9.39 0.19
CA PHE A 40 -6.00 8.21 -0.42
C PHE A 40 -4.86 8.55 -1.37
N ARG A 41 -4.98 9.64 -2.15
CA ARG A 41 -3.89 10.14 -3.00
C ARG A 41 -2.66 10.53 -2.17
N TRP A 42 -2.85 11.21 -1.04
CA TRP A 42 -1.75 11.57 -0.13
C TRP A 42 -1.15 10.32 0.53
N TYR A 43 -2.00 9.42 1.03
CA TYR A 43 -1.62 8.15 1.64
C TYR A 43 -0.76 7.33 0.68
N CYS A 44 -1.26 6.99 -0.52
CA CYS A 44 -0.53 6.19 -1.50
C CYS A 44 0.75 6.86 -2.02
N LYS A 45 0.90 8.17 -1.85
CA LYS A 45 2.10 8.92 -2.26
C LYS A 45 3.20 8.89 -1.19
N TYR A 46 2.86 9.16 0.06
CA TYR A 46 3.86 9.42 1.11
C TYR A 46 4.03 8.27 2.09
N MET A 47 2.94 7.60 2.50
CA MET A 47 3.02 6.50 3.47
C MET A 47 3.99 5.38 3.04
N PRO A 48 3.95 4.91 1.79
CA PRO A 48 4.86 3.84 1.35
C PRO A 48 6.34 4.22 1.43
N ILE A 49 6.67 5.49 1.17
CA ILE A 49 8.04 5.99 1.26
C ILE A 49 8.49 5.97 2.72
N SER A 50 7.68 6.52 3.62
CA SER A 50 7.97 6.49 5.07
C SER A 50 8.11 5.07 5.60
N LEU A 51 7.25 4.17 5.15
CA LEU A 51 7.26 2.76 5.55
C LEU A 51 8.47 2.01 5.01
N MET A 52 8.89 2.29 3.78
CA MET A 52 10.11 1.74 3.20
C MET A 52 11.32 2.19 4.01
N PHE A 53 11.44 3.48 4.37
CA PHE A 53 12.54 3.94 5.21
C PHE A 53 12.56 3.30 6.61
N PHE A 54 11.39 3.16 7.22
CA PHE A 54 11.28 2.50 8.52
C PHE A 54 11.61 1.00 8.41
N HIS A 55 11.30 0.36 7.27
CA HIS A 55 11.75 -0.99 6.96
C HIS A 55 13.25 -1.10 6.76
N ALA A 56 13.86 -0.14 6.06
CA ALA A 56 15.32 -0.06 5.90
C ALA A 56 16.00 -0.06 7.26
N TYR A 57 15.48 0.78 8.15
CA TYR A 57 16.01 0.96 9.49
C TYR A 57 15.85 -0.32 10.32
N GLY A 58 14.67 -0.94 10.30
CA GLY A 58 14.44 -2.20 11.02
C GLY A 58 15.34 -3.34 10.53
N ILE A 59 15.51 -3.49 9.20
CA ILE A 59 16.42 -4.50 8.65
C ILE A 59 17.89 -4.18 8.95
N TRP A 60 18.27 -2.90 8.90
CA TRP A 60 19.63 -2.47 9.24
C TRP A 60 19.95 -2.76 10.71
N ASP A 61 19.08 -2.36 11.63
CA ASP A 61 19.23 -2.62 13.07
C ASP A 61 19.25 -4.13 13.36
N PHE A 62 18.36 -4.89 12.72
CA PHE A 62 18.35 -6.35 12.80
C PHE A 62 19.67 -6.98 12.29
N SER A 63 20.22 -6.48 11.18
CA SER A 63 21.47 -7.01 10.60
C SER A 63 22.70 -6.85 11.49
N GLN A 64 22.66 -5.93 12.46
CA GLN A 64 23.74 -5.75 13.44
C GLN A 64 23.74 -6.81 14.53
N HIS A 65 22.68 -7.62 14.65
CA HIS A 65 22.50 -8.57 15.74
C HIS A 65 22.54 -10.03 15.23
N PRO A 66 23.40 -10.89 15.80
CA PRO A 66 23.56 -12.27 15.33
C PRO A 66 22.42 -13.22 15.74
N LYS A 67 21.47 -12.76 16.58
CA LYS A 67 20.39 -13.59 17.13
C LYS A 67 19.12 -13.45 16.31
N GLU A 68 18.63 -14.58 15.81
CA GLU A 68 17.37 -14.63 15.07
C GLU A 68 16.16 -14.33 15.94
N MET A 69 15.08 -13.93 15.28
CA MET A 69 13.83 -13.44 15.86
C MET A 69 13.07 -14.47 16.74
N PHE A 70 13.51 -15.73 16.77
CA PHE A 70 12.89 -16.86 17.49
C PHE A 70 12.84 -16.72 19.02
N VAL A 71 13.72 -15.93 19.63
CA VAL A 71 13.66 -15.61 21.05
C VAL A 71 13.27 -14.13 21.20
N PRO A 72 12.14 -13.79 21.83
CA PRO A 72 11.77 -12.40 22.06
C PRO A 72 12.82 -11.74 22.95
N HIS A 73 13.55 -10.79 22.37
CA HIS A 73 14.49 -9.93 23.07
C HIS A 73 13.89 -8.53 23.17
N GLU A 74 13.96 -7.92 24.35
CA GLU A 74 13.46 -6.54 24.56
C GLU A 74 14.16 -5.54 23.62
N GLU A 75 15.42 -5.81 23.29
CA GLU A 75 16.23 -5.02 22.35
C GLU A 75 15.65 -4.99 20.93
N ASN A 76 14.95 -6.05 20.52
CA ASN A 76 14.37 -6.20 19.18
C ASN A 76 12.89 -5.79 19.10
N LEU A 77 12.29 -5.29 20.19
CA LEU A 77 10.88 -4.87 20.27
C LEU A 77 10.45 -3.92 19.12
N PRO A 78 11.24 -2.91 18.72
CA PRO A 78 10.88 -2.04 17.61
C PRO A 78 10.76 -2.79 16.28
N CYS A 79 11.66 -3.75 16.03
CA CYS A 79 11.64 -4.60 14.84
C CYS A 79 10.42 -5.53 14.83
N TYR A 80 10.09 -6.15 15.98
CA TYR A 80 8.88 -6.97 16.11
C TYR A 80 7.62 -6.16 15.78
N LEU A 81 7.42 -5.02 16.46
CA LEU A 81 6.24 -4.17 16.25
C LEU A 81 6.11 -3.72 14.80
N PHE A 82 7.24 -3.39 14.18
CA PHE A 82 7.27 -2.93 12.81
C PHE A 82 6.96 -4.03 11.80
N ILE A 83 7.55 -5.23 11.94
CA ILE A 83 7.28 -6.38 11.05
C ILE A 83 5.81 -6.79 11.16
N TYR A 84 5.27 -6.89 12.38
CA TYR A 84 3.86 -7.24 12.58
C TYR A 84 2.92 -6.18 11.98
N PHE A 85 3.24 -4.90 12.10
CA PHE A 85 2.49 -3.84 11.44
C PHE A 85 2.56 -3.94 9.91
N MET A 86 3.74 -4.17 9.35
CA MET A 86 4.00 -4.33 7.91
C MET A 86 3.28 -5.53 7.31
N VAL A 87 3.35 -6.69 7.94
CA VAL A 87 2.86 -7.97 7.39
C VAL A 87 1.36 -8.14 7.60
N TYR A 88 0.78 -7.61 8.67
CA TYR A 88 -0.62 -7.90 9.02
C TYR A 88 -1.56 -6.70 8.91
N ILE A 89 -1.12 -5.50 9.29
CA ILE A 89 -2.01 -4.32 9.32
C ILE A 89 -1.98 -3.56 7.98
N LEU A 90 -0.78 -3.31 7.45
CA LEU A 90 -0.62 -2.62 6.18
C LEU A 90 -1.31 -3.28 4.97
N PRO A 91 -1.29 -4.61 4.78
CA PRO A 91 -1.94 -5.25 3.63
C PRO A 91 -3.43 -4.98 3.63
N MET A 92 -4.09 -5.04 4.79
CA MET A 92 -5.52 -4.75 4.92
C MET A 92 -5.85 -3.32 4.47
N VAL A 93 -4.99 -2.35 4.81
CA VAL A 93 -5.16 -0.96 4.36
C VAL A 93 -4.90 -0.83 2.86
N THR A 94 -3.91 -1.53 2.32
CA THR A 94 -3.60 -1.51 0.88
C THR A 94 -4.65 -2.20 0.01
N ILE A 95 -5.33 -3.24 0.51
CA ILE A 95 -6.46 -3.88 -0.19
C ILE A 95 -7.62 -2.88 -0.32
N LEU A 96 -7.93 -2.11 0.71
CA LEU A 96 -8.94 -1.04 0.62
C LEU A 96 -8.51 0.04 -0.38
N ALA A 97 -7.21 0.37 -0.41
CA ALA A 97 -6.63 1.30 -1.37
C ALA A 97 -6.55 0.73 -2.81
N SER A 98 -6.63 -0.60 -2.99
CA SER A 98 -6.48 -1.27 -4.29
C SER A 98 -7.55 -0.88 -5.30
N ARG A 99 -8.73 -0.48 -4.80
CA ARG A 99 -9.81 0.09 -5.61
C ARG A 99 -9.39 1.34 -6.37
N PHE A 100 -8.33 2.04 -5.94
CA PHE A 100 -7.83 3.24 -6.60
C PHE A 100 -6.69 2.95 -7.61
N PHE A 101 -6.28 1.69 -7.79
CA PHE A 101 -5.16 1.32 -8.68
C PHE A 101 -5.45 1.51 -10.18
N PHE A 102 -6.72 1.66 -10.56
CA PHE A 102 -7.08 2.03 -11.93
C PHE A 102 -6.79 3.49 -12.26
N LEU A 103 -6.67 4.38 -11.25
CA LEU A 103 -6.52 5.82 -11.45
C LEU A 103 -5.09 6.23 -11.84
N CYS A 104 -4.08 5.55 -11.29
CA CYS A 104 -2.67 5.86 -11.59
C CYS A 104 -1.79 4.65 -11.30
N TRP A 105 -0.87 4.35 -12.21
CA TRP A 105 0.10 3.26 -12.05
C TRP A 105 1.02 3.48 -10.84
N TRP A 106 1.28 4.75 -10.48
CA TRP A 106 2.11 5.14 -9.34
C TRP A 106 1.56 4.64 -8.00
N TYR A 107 0.24 4.46 -7.89
CA TYR A 107 -0.40 3.92 -6.69
C TYR A 107 -0.24 2.39 -6.54
N ARG A 108 0.31 1.70 -7.55
CA ARG A 108 0.57 0.26 -7.52
C ARG A 108 1.93 -0.09 -6.93
N ILE A 109 2.87 0.86 -6.93
CA ILE A 109 4.24 0.68 -6.40
C ILE A 109 4.24 0.12 -4.95
N PRO A 110 3.41 0.63 -4.01
CA PRO A 110 3.37 0.08 -2.65
C PRO A 110 2.91 -1.37 -2.60
N PHE A 111 2.08 -1.78 -3.55
CA PHE A 111 1.59 -3.15 -3.66
C PHE A 111 2.69 -4.09 -4.15
N PHE A 112 3.50 -3.64 -5.11
CA PHE A 112 4.68 -4.40 -5.56
C PHE A 112 5.72 -4.55 -4.45
N TYR A 113 5.91 -3.50 -3.64
CA TYR A 113 6.78 -3.56 -2.47
C TYR A 113 6.29 -4.62 -1.48
N PHE A 114 5.01 -4.56 -1.09
CA PHE A 114 4.42 -5.53 -0.17
C PHE A 114 4.49 -6.96 -0.71
N PHE A 115 4.17 -7.15 -1.99
CA PHE A 115 4.29 -8.45 -2.65
C PHE A 115 5.73 -8.97 -2.62
N GLY A 116 6.72 -8.11 -2.88
CA GLY A 116 8.14 -8.45 -2.82
C GLY A 116 8.60 -8.90 -1.44
N ILE A 117 8.18 -8.21 -0.37
CA ILE A 117 8.49 -8.62 1.00
C ILE A 117 7.90 -10.00 1.32
N ASN A 118 6.63 -10.25 0.96
CA ASN A 118 6.03 -11.57 1.18
C ASN A 118 6.68 -12.66 0.33
N ALA A 119 7.10 -12.34 -0.90
CA ALA A 119 7.84 -13.28 -1.73
C ALA A 119 9.16 -13.70 -1.06
N ALA A 120 9.88 -12.76 -0.42
CA ALA A 120 11.08 -13.08 0.34
C ALA A 120 10.79 -14.05 1.51
N HIS A 121 9.69 -13.84 2.24
CA HIS A 121 9.24 -14.76 3.31
C HIS A 121 8.92 -16.17 2.78
N ILE A 122 8.29 -16.26 1.60
CA ILE A 122 7.97 -17.56 0.98
C ILE A 122 9.24 -18.28 0.53
N VAL A 123 10.19 -17.57 -0.08
CA VAL A 123 11.45 -18.17 -0.57
C VAL A 123 12.28 -18.73 0.57
N GLU A 124 12.39 -17.99 1.68
CA GLU A 124 13.15 -18.44 2.86
C GLU A 124 12.34 -19.37 3.79
N TRP A 125 11.14 -19.77 3.36
CA TRP A 125 10.21 -20.63 4.11
C TRP A 125 10.00 -20.21 5.57
N SER A 126 10.06 -18.90 5.83
CA SER A 126 10.03 -18.32 7.16
C SER A 126 8.96 -17.25 7.23
N TRP A 127 8.05 -17.43 8.20
CA TRP A 127 7.07 -16.41 8.52
C TRP A 127 7.71 -15.19 9.22
N TYR A 128 8.90 -15.38 9.80
CA TYR A 128 9.66 -14.36 10.50
C TYR A 128 10.79 -13.82 9.62
N THR A 129 11.23 -12.58 9.89
CA THR A 129 12.41 -12.03 9.25
C THR A 129 13.65 -12.71 9.81
N THR A 130 14.42 -13.38 8.97
CA THR A 130 15.68 -14.04 9.32
C THR A 130 16.87 -13.30 8.73
N ASN A 131 18.09 -13.61 9.19
CA ASN A 131 19.30 -13.00 8.63
C ASN A 131 19.52 -13.35 7.14
N ALA A 132 19.02 -14.51 6.69
CA ALA A 132 19.03 -14.90 5.27
C ALA A 132 18.17 -13.98 4.40
N MET A 133 17.16 -13.31 4.98
CA MET A 133 16.26 -12.42 4.25
C MET A 133 16.79 -11.01 4.05
N VAL A 134 17.89 -10.63 4.72
CA VAL A 134 18.42 -9.25 4.71
C VAL A 134 18.70 -8.78 3.28
N ASP A 135 19.39 -9.60 2.48
CA ASP A 135 19.72 -9.27 1.09
C ASP A 135 18.48 -9.18 0.19
N SER A 136 17.52 -10.08 0.40
CA SER A 136 16.23 -10.07 -0.30
C SER A 136 15.42 -8.81 0.03
N CYS A 137 15.37 -8.41 1.30
CA CYS A 137 14.71 -7.18 1.74
C CYS A 137 15.36 -5.94 1.12
N TYR A 138 16.69 -5.83 1.15
CA TYR A 138 17.40 -4.73 0.49
C TYR A 138 17.17 -4.69 -1.02
N THR A 139 17.13 -5.85 -1.68
CA THR A 139 16.82 -5.95 -3.11
C THR A 139 15.42 -5.39 -3.42
N VAL A 140 14.41 -5.79 -2.66
CA VAL A 140 13.02 -5.29 -2.81
C VAL A 140 12.95 -3.78 -2.62
N MET A 141 13.70 -3.25 -1.66
CA MET A 141 13.79 -1.81 -1.42
C MET A 141 14.43 -1.06 -2.58
N ILE A 142 15.55 -1.54 -3.12
CA ILE A 142 16.25 -0.93 -4.27
C ILE A 142 15.34 -0.91 -5.49
N VAL A 143 14.73 -2.05 -5.84
CA VAL A 143 13.80 -2.17 -6.98
C VAL A 143 12.62 -1.22 -6.82
N THR A 144 12.08 -1.11 -5.60
CA THR A 144 10.97 -0.19 -5.31
C THR A 144 11.41 1.27 -5.43
N GLY A 145 12.62 1.61 -4.97
CA GLY A 145 13.24 2.91 -5.16
C GLY A 145 13.39 3.27 -6.65
N MET A 146 13.78 2.31 -7.49
CA MET A 146 13.86 2.48 -8.94
C MET A 146 12.49 2.78 -9.56
N PHE A 147 11.42 2.09 -9.13
CA PHE A 147 10.07 2.40 -9.60
C PHE A 147 9.60 3.81 -9.22
N TYR A 148 9.91 4.25 -8.00
CA TYR A 148 9.64 5.62 -7.57
C TYR A 148 10.42 6.64 -8.40
N PHE A 149 11.70 6.39 -8.63
CA PHE A 149 12.56 7.25 -9.46
C PHE A 149 12.06 7.34 -10.91
N TYR A 150 11.71 6.21 -11.51
CA TYR A 150 11.12 6.15 -12.84
C TYR A 150 9.83 6.97 -12.90
N GLY A 151 8.92 6.77 -11.95
CA GLY A 151 7.65 7.51 -11.97
C GLY A 151 7.78 9.00 -11.64
N PHE A 152 8.78 9.39 -10.87
CA PHE A 152 9.12 10.80 -10.68
C PHE A 152 9.70 11.42 -11.96
N SER A 153 10.58 10.69 -12.65
CA SER A 153 11.16 11.09 -13.93
C SER A 153 10.09 11.24 -15.02
N ASP A 154 9.19 10.26 -15.17
CA ASP A 154 8.03 10.32 -16.07
C ASP A 154 7.14 11.53 -15.78
N MET A 155 6.87 11.81 -14.49
CA MET A 155 6.08 12.98 -14.09
C MET A 155 6.77 14.29 -14.49
N ILE A 156 8.09 14.40 -14.29
CA ILE A 156 8.85 15.60 -14.66
C ILE A 156 8.84 15.76 -16.17
N ILE A 157 9.23 14.74 -16.92
CA ILE A 157 9.41 14.80 -18.37
C ILE A 157 8.06 15.02 -19.08
N ASN A 158 7.05 14.20 -18.78
CA ASN A 158 5.82 14.18 -19.57
C ASN A 158 4.70 15.08 -19.04
N LYS A 159 4.65 15.35 -17.73
CA LYS A 159 3.49 16.04 -17.11
C LYS A 159 3.75 17.50 -16.73
N THR A 160 4.99 17.90 -16.43
CA THR A 160 5.28 19.31 -16.12
C THR A 160 5.37 20.18 -17.39
N LYS A 161 5.06 21.48 -17.24
CA LYS A 161 5.20 22.46 -18.33
C LYS A 161 6.65 22.68 -18.76
N MET A 162 7.61 22.48 -17.84
CA MET A 162 9.04 22.54 -18.14
C MET A 162 9.52 21.31 -18.90
N GLY A 163 9.19 20.10 -18.43
CA GLY A 163 9.61 18.86 -19.09
C GLY A 163 9.13 18.78 -20.53
N ARG A 164 7.85 19.11 -20.77
CA ARG A 164 7.28 19.20 -22.12
C ARG A 164 7.90 20.29 -23.02
N LYS A 165 8.68 21.23 -22.48
CA LYS A 165 9.38 22.25 -23.27
C LYS A 165 10.81 21.85 -23.62
N PHE A 166 11.41 20.97 -22.81
CA PHE A 166 12.80 20.54 -22.96
C PHE A 166 12.93 19.16 -23.64
N PHE A 167 11.91 18.30 -23.51
CA PHE A 167 11.95 16.90 -23.94
C PHE A 167 10.83 16.52 -24.94
N ALA A 168 10.04 17.49 -25.41
CA ALA A 168 9.07 17.28 -26.49
C ALA A 168 9.53 17.97 -27.78
#